data_AF-A0A8H4TIV0-F1
#
_entry.id   AF-A0A8H4TIV0-F1
#
_cell.length_a   1.000
_cell.length_b   1.000
_cell.length_c   1.000
_cell.angle_alpha   90.00
_cell.angle_beta   90.00
_cell.angle_gamma   90.00
#
_symmetry.space_group_name_H-M   'P 1'
#
loop_
_entity.id
_entity.type
_entity.pdbx_description
1 polymer ?
#
loop_
_entity_poly.entity_id
_entity_poly.type
_entity_poly.pdbx_seq_one_letter_code
_entity_poly.pdbx_strand_id
1 'polypeptide(L)'
;MPFSLTTSCPRATARQFLVASRAFSTSAPVLEQVPPESPSYIRLPTPPQSEEKKLPRVRGHLPVPREIFPRMEGSRKIRADYIKQTVPEPAHKQKPKNETQEWKQTMANSRRQNLETGLKELWVRRNRRDAVQNERVSHKFLENHQAVKAPEREDDRLTRSTVLKAVLNTKTYPDPQRFARADRSRVRVKAIEEAKREARRDALMELYINASNFIVNESELKEEIETIFAEDYFHKQGFDLGRYGSAQNTWDVWGKPTSIGNMLETTTGVSTKIMDFYETEYDRSVKRQKRIAEEFTGGKME
;
A
#
# COMPACT_ATOMS: atom_id res chain seq x y z
N MET A 1 -28.32 -33.05 22.90
CA MET A 1 -27.61 -32.30 23.96
C MET A 1 -28.58 -31.30 24.56
N PRO A 2 -28.93 -31.42 25.86
CA PRO A 2 -30.04 -30.69 26.45
C PRO A 2 -29.68 -29.22 26.71
N PHE A 3 -30.60 -28.33 26.37
CA PHE A 3 -30.51 -26.88 26.55
C PHE A 3 -30.51 -26.54 28.04
N SER A 4 -29.42 -25.93 28.53
CA SER A 4 -29.33 -25.40 29.88
C SER A 4 -29.79 -23.94 29.88
N LEU A 5 -30.97 -23.70 30.48
CA LEU A 5 -31.54 -22.38 30.73
C LEU A 5 -30.67 -21.65 31.76
N THR A 6 -30.09 -20.51 31.37
CA THR A 6 -29.40 -19.62 32.30
C THR A 6 -30.41 -18.95 33.23
N THR A 7 -30.23 -19.21 34.51
CA THR A 7 -30.96 -18.68 35.66
C THR A 7 -30.95 -17.16 35.69
N SER A 8 -32.12 -16.54 35.48
CA SER A 8 -32.36 -15.18 35.94
C SER A 8 -32.45 -15.23 37.47
N CYS A 9 -31.72 -14.34 38.17
CA CYS A 9 -31.86 -14.21 39.62
C CYS A 9 -33.27 -13.67 39.93
N PRO A 10 -34.17 -14.42 40.58
CA PRO A 10 -35.30 -13.79 41.23
C PRO A 10 -34.76 -13.04 42.45
N ARG A 11 -35.21 -11.79 42.62
CA ARG A 11 -35.12 -11.09 43.91
C ARG A 11 -35.79 -11.99 44.95
N ALA A 12 -35.03 -12.61 45.82
CA ALA A 12 -35.55 -13.36 46.96
C ALA A 12 -36.14 -12.35 47.97
N THR A 13 -37.43 -12.05 47.85
CA THR A 13 -38.17 -11.47 48.96
C THR A 13 -38.43 -12.58 49.96
N ALA A 14 -37.58 -12.70 50.97
CA ALA A 14 -37.84 -13.53 52.13
C ALA A 14 -39.05 -12.95 52.88
N ARG A 15 -40.25 -13.50 52.64
CA ARG A 15 -41.39 -13.32 53.54
C ARG A 15 -41.34 -14.44 54.57
N GLN A 16 -41.03 -14.05 55.81
CA GLN A 16 -41.14 -14.92 56.98
C GLN A 16 -42.59 -15.41 57.09
N PHE A 17 -42.78 -16.72 57.11
CA PHE A 17 -44.07 -17.32 57.46
C PHE A 17 -44.23 -17.24 58.98
N LEU A 18 -44.86 -16.16 59.45
CA LEU A 18 -45.35 -16.10 60.82
C LEU A 18 -46.68 -16.87 60.92
N VAL A 19 -46.72 -17.70 61.95
CA VAL A 19 -47.80 -18.60 62.35
C VAL A 19 -49.17 -17.90 62.33
N ALA A 20 -50.15 -18.58 61.75
CA ALA A 20 -51.53 -18.10 61.64
C ALA A 20 -52.25 -18.12 63.00
N SER A 21 -52.29 -16.99 63.70
CA SER A 21 -53.32 -16.70 64.70
C SER A 21 -54.42 -15.87 64.02
N ARG A 22 -55.58 -16.50 63.77
CA ARG A 22 -56.77 -15.83 63.22
C ARG A 22 -57.31 -14.81 64.22
N ALA A 23 -57.10 -13.52 63.94
CA ALA A 23 -57.87 -12.44 64.52
C ALA A 23 -58.86 -11.93 63.46
N PHE A 24 -60.15 -11.90 63.80
CA PHE A 24 -61.23 -11.36 62.97
C PHE A 24 -61.13 -9.83 62.94
N SER A 25 -60.35 -9.29 62.01
CA SER A 25 -60.37 -7.87 61.66
C SER A 25 -60.49 -7.75 60.13
N THR A 26 -61.58 -7.14 59.66
CA THR A 26 -61.97 -7.03 58.23
C THR A 26 -61.19 -5.95 57.47
N SER A 27 -59.99 -5.63 57.89
CA SER A 27 -59.06 -4.79 57.13
C SER A 27 -57.64 -5.29 57.36
N ALA A 28 -57.28 -6.38 56.67
CA ALA A 28 -55.86 -6.66 56.46
C ALA A 28 -55.28 -5.46 55.68
N PRO A 29 -54.15 -4.87 56.10
CA PRO A 29 -53.49 -3.86 55.29
C PRO A 29 -53.05 -4.54 53.98
N VAL A 30 -53.84 -4.34 52.94
CA VAL A 30 -53.52 -4.68 51.55
C VAL A 30 -52.35 -3.79 51.16
N LEU A 31 -51.13 -4.22 51.48
CA LEU A 31 -49.92 -3.66 50.91
C LEU A 31 -49.91 -4.07 49.41
N GLU A 32 -50.66 -3.29 48.63
CA GLU A 32 -50.63 -3.18 47.16
C GLU A 32 -50.68 -4.51 46.38
N GLN A 33 -51.85 -5.14 46.38
CA GLN A 33 -52.15 -6.13 45.34
C GLN A 33 -52.48 -5.36 44.04
N VAL A 34 -51.80 -5.70 42.94
CA VAL A 34 -52.01 -5.07 41.62
C VAL A 34 -53.52 -5.14 41.30
N PRO A 35 -54.21 -4.01 41.07
CA PRO A 35 -55.64 -4.03 40.83
C PRO A 35 -55.97 -4.69 39.49
N PRO A 36 -57.18 -5.26 39.33
CA PRO A 36 -57.61 -5.90 38.08
C PRO A 36 -57.62 -4.96 36.87
N GLU A 37 -57.72 -3.65 37.12
CA GLU A 37 -57.68 -2.61 36.09
C GLU A 37 -56.26 -2.38 35.54
N SER A 38 -55.22 -2.81 36.26
CA SER A 38 -53.85 -2.67 35.78
C SER A 38 -53.58 -3.65 34.64
N PRO A 39 -52.97 -3.23 33.52
CA PRO A 39 -52.55 -4.16 32.45
C PRO A 39 -51.51 -5.19 32.95
N SER A 40 -50.91 -4.95 34.12
CA SER A 40 -50.00 -5.89 34.78
C SER A 40 -50.70 -6.92 35.67
N TYR A 41 -52.04 -6.91 35.77
CA TYR A 41 -52.82 -7.84 36.57
C TYR A 41 -52.62 -9.29 36.09
N ILE A 42 -52.65 -9.50 34.77
CA ILE A 42 -52.28 -10.76 34.13
C ILE A 42 -51.12 -10.48 33.18
N ARG A 43 -49.94 -11.04 33.48
CA ARG A 43 -48.73 -10.83 32.69
C ARG A 43 -48.65 -11.85 31.56
N LEU A 44 -49.12 -11.47 30.38
CA LEU A 44 -48.93 -12.26 29.16
C LEU A 44 -47.57 -11.92 28.54
N PRO A 45 -46.65 -12.88 28.39
CA PRO A 45 -45.37 -12.62 27.74
C PRO A 45 -45.59 -12.37 26.25
N THR A 46 -44.92 -11.36 25.71
CA THR A 46 -44.91 -11.12 24.27
C THR A 46 -43.94 -12.10 23.57
N PRO A 47 -44.29 -12.62 22.39
CA PRO A 47 -43.38 -13.46 21.62
C PRO A 47 -42.15 -12.63 21.16
N PRO A 48 -40.98 -13.27 20.94
CA PRO A 48 -39.80 -12.56 20.48
C PRO A 48 -40.05 -11.89 19.12
N GLN A 49 -39.47 -10.71 18.90
CA GLN A 49 -39.58 -9.93 17.64
C GLN A 49 -41.01 -9.51 17.25
N SER A 50 -41.93 -9.34 18.21
CA SER A 50 -43.32 -8.93 17.94
C SER A 50 -43.51 -7.44 17.62
N GLU A 51 -42.64 -6.57 18.14
CA GLU A 51 -42.74 -5.12 17.98
C GLU A 51 -41.46 -4.54 17.38
N GLU A 52 -41.59 -3.68 16.39
CA GLU A 52 -40.47 -2.98 15.73
C GLU A 52 -40.37 -1.49 16.12
N LYS A 53 -40.78 -1.16 17.35
CA LYS A 53 -40.80 0.23 17.82
C LYS A 53 -39.39 0.81 17.91
N LYS A 54 -39.12 1.85 17.10
CA LYS A 54 -37.84 2.59 17.12
C LYS A 54 -37.87 3.65 18.22
N LEU A 55 -37.02 3.49 19.24
CA LEU A 55 -36.87 4.50 20.30
C LEU A 55 -36.23 5.78 19.73
N PRO A 56 -36.69 6.98 20.13
CA PRO A 56 -36.10 8.23 19.70
C PRO A 56 -34.67 8.37 20.23
N ARG A 57 -33.82 9.10 19.51
CA ARG A 57 -32.43 9.34 19.90
C ARG A 57 -32.37 10.24 21.15
N VAL A 58 -31.86 9.71 22.25
CA VAL A 58 -31.56 10.48 23.47
C VAL A 58 -30.31 11.35 23.23
N ARG A 59 -30.39 12.64 23.57
CA ARG A 59 -29.28 13.63 23.43
C ARG A 59 -28.48 13.72 24.74
N GLY A 60 -27.22 14.15 24.64
CA GLY A 60 -26.31 14.30 25.78
C GLY A 60 -25.50 13.04 26.11
N HIS A 61 -24.63 13.14 27.12
CA HIS A 61 -23.85 12.02 27.64
C HIS A 61 -23.69 12.15 29.17
N LEU A 62 -23.54 11.02 29.86
CA LEU A 62 -23.19 10.98 31.28
C LEU A 62 -21.67 10.88 31.43
N PRO A 63 -21.07 11.45 32.50
CA PRO A 63 -19.63 11.31 32.74
C PRO A 63 -19.27 9.85 33.00
N VAL A 64 -18.25 9.36 32.30
CA VAL A 64 -17.78 7.97 32.44
C VAL A 64 -17.04 7.82 33.77
N PRO A 65 -17.46 6.90 34.68
CA PRO A 65 -16.76 6.67 35.93
C PRO A 65 -15.32 6.19 35.71
N ARG A 66 -14.39 6.68 36.53
CA ARG A 66 -12.98 6.28 36.47
C ARG A 66 -12.78 4.81 36.83
N GLU A 67 -11.80 4.17 36.17
CA GLU A 67 -11.36 2.82 36.53
C GLU A 67 -10.52 2.84 37.83
N ILE A 68 -10.96 2.11 38.84
CA ILE A 68 -10.31 2.01 40.16
C ILE A 68 -9.30 0.86 40.21
N PHE A 69 -9.53 -0.19 39.42
CA PHE A 69 -8.68 -1.37 39.37
C PHE A 69 -8.12 -1.53 37.96
N PRO A 70 -6.96 -0.97 37.63
CA PRO A 70 -6.35 -1.21 36.32
C PRO A 70 -5.93 -2.69 36.21
N ARG A 71 -5.80 -3.20 34.97
CA ARG A 71 -5.45 -4.60 34.72
C ARG A 71 -4.08 -4.99 35.30
N MET A 72 -3.12 -4.08 35.30
CA MET A 72 -1.76 -4.31 35.81
C MET A 72 -1.72 -4.47 37.34
N GLU A 73 -2.54 -3.71 38.08
CA GLU A 73 -2.57 -3.76 39.56
C GLU A 73 -3.38 -4.97 40.08
N GLY A 74 -4.30 -5.49 39.27
CA GLY A 74 -5.13 -6.64 39.61
C GLY A 74 -5.86 -6.48 40.95
N SER A 75 -5.70 -7.45 41.84
CA SER A 75 -6.39 -7.54 43.13
C SER A 75 -5.65 -6.86 44.30
N ARG A 76 -4.58 -6.09 44.05
CA ARG A 76 -3.73 -5.48 45.10
C ARG A 76 -4.56 -4.75 46.16
N LYS A 77 -5.54 -3.94 45.74
CA LYS A 77 -6.37 -3.09 46.60
C LYS A 77 -7.39 -3.86 47.46
N ILE A 78 -7.66 -5.12 47.15
CA ILE A 78 -8.58 -5.98 47.91
C ILE A 78 -7.85 -6.79 48.98
N ARG A 79 -6.52 -6.92 48.89
CA ARG A 79 -5.73 -7.68 49.86
C ARG A 79 -5.87 -7.06 51.25
N ALA A 80 -5.93 -7.91 52.27
CA ALA A 80 -6.04 -7.49 53.66
C ALA A 80 -4.89 -6.56 54.06
N ASP A 81 -3.68 -6.79 53.54
CA ASP A 81 -2.50 -5.98 53.84
C ASP A 81 -2.67 -4.53 53.36
N TYR A 82 -3.25 -4.35 52.16
CA TYR A 82 -3.53 -3.01 51.62
C TYR A 82 -4.57 -2.29 52.46
N ILE A 83 -5.64 -2.99 52.88
CA ILE A 83 -6.70 -2.41 53.70
C ILE A 83 -6.14 -2.02 55.08
N LYS A 84 -5.33 -2.89 55.70
CA LYS A 84 -4.68 -2.61 56.99
C LYS A 84 -3.71 -1.44 56.90
N GLN A 85 -2.95 -1.33 55.81
CA GLN A 85 -1.99 -0.25 55.60
C GLN A 85 -2.67 1.09 55.30
N THR A 86 -3.71 1.09 54.48
CA THR A 86 -4.42 2.31 54.07
C THR A 86 -5.34 2.83 55.16
N VAL A 87 -5.94 1.93 55.92
CA VAL A 87 -6.90 2.25 56.97
C VAL A 87 -6.55 1.47 58.25
N PRO A 88 -5.49 1.88 58.96
CA PRO A 88 -5.09 1.21 60.20
C PRO A 88 -6.14 1.44 61.30
N GLU A 89 -6.31 0.41 62.13
CA GLU A 89 -7.03 0.55 63.39
C GLU A 89 -6.17 1.33 64.41
N PRO A 90 -6.79 2.11 65.31
CA PRO A 90 -6.04 2.80 66.36
C PRO A 90 -5.33 1.77 67.25
N ALA A 91 -4.04 1.97 67.46
CA ALA A 91 -3.21 1.08 68.29
C ALA A 91 -3.75 0.95 69.72
N HIS A 92 -4.38 1.99 70.25
CA HIS A 92 -5.07 1.97 71.55
C HIS A 92 -6.47 2.55 71.40
N LYS A 93 -7.49 1.75 71.72
CA LYS A 93 -8.91 2.17 71.70
C LYS A 93 -9.23 2.94 72.98
N GLN A 94 -8.89 4.24 72.99
CA GLN A 94 -9.25 5.12 74.11
C GLN A 94 -10.71 5.55 74.01
N LYS A 95 -11.40 5.56 75.16
CA LYS A 95 -12.75 6.13 75.27
C LYS A 95 -12.67 7.64 74.96
N PRO A 96 -13.57 8.17 74.11
CA PRO A 96 -13.58 9.59 73.80
C PRO A 96 -13.87 10.39 75.08
N LYS A 97 -13.12 11.47 75.31
CA LYS A 97 -13.32 12.36 76.47
C LYS A 97 -14.33 13.47 76.17
N ASN A 98 -14.45 13.85 74.90
CA ASN A 98 -15.30 14.93 74.42
C ASN A 98 -16.20 14.44 73.27
N GLU A 99 -17.37 15.05 73.10
CA GLU A 99 -18.30 14.75 72.00
C GLU A 99 -17.64 14.88 70.62
N THR A 100 -16.76 15.87 70.45
CA THR A 100 -15.99 16.05 69.20
C THR A 100 -15.05 14.88 68.92
N GLN A 101 -14.50 14.25 69.95
CA GLN A 101 -13.65 13.07 69.79
C GLN A 101 -14.50 11.84 69.45
N GLU A 102 -15.68 11.69 70.06
CA GLU A 102 -16.62 10.63 69.74
C GLU A 102 -17.06 10.71 68.27
N TRP A 103 -17.47 11.90 67.81
CA TRP A 103 -17.82 12.13 66.41
C TRP A 103 -16.66 11.79 65.45
N LYS A 104 -15.42 12.16 65.80
CA LYS A 104 -14.25 11.81 64.99
C LYS A 104 -14.03 10.29 64.94
N GLN A 105 -14.25 9.59 66.05
CA GLN A 105 -14.13 8.13 66.10
C GLN A 105 -15.21 7.45 65.27
N THR A 106 -16.47 7.88 65.37
CA THR A 106 -17.58 7.33 64.58
C THR A 106 -17.39 7.58 63.08
N MET A 107 -16.98 8.79 62.70
CA MET A 107 -16.65 9.12 61.31
C MET A 107 -15.46 8.31 60.78
N ALA A 108 -14.42 8.11 61.59
CA ALA A 108 -13.29 7.26 61.21
C ALA A 108 -13.75 5.83 60.96
N ASN A 109 -14.53 5.24 61.88
CA ASN A 109 -15.10 3.88 61.74
C ASN A 109 -15.95 3.75 60.48
N SER A 110 -16.86 4.69 60.24
CA SER A 110 -17.71 4.70 59.04
C SER A 110 -16.88 4.74 57.76
N ARG A 111 -15.83 5.58 57.69
CA ARG A 111 -14.92 5.63 56.54
C ARG A 111 -14.16 4.33 56.33
N ARG A 112 -13.69 3.65 57.39
CA ARG A 112 -13.03 2.34 57.23
C ARG A 112 -13.96 1.31 56.66
N GLN A 113 -15.15 1.21 57.24
CA GLN A 113 -16.16 0.25 56.82
C GLN A 113 -16.54 0.49 55.35
N ASN A 114 -16.84 1.74 54.98
CA ASN A 114 -17.22 2.10 53.61
C ASN A 114 -16.10 1.85 52.59
N LEU A 115 -14.84 2.09 52.96
CA LEU A 115 -13.71 1.81 52.07
C LEU A 115 -13.52 0.31 51.85
N GLU A 116 -13.59 -0.48 52.94
CA GLU A 116 -13.44 -1.92 52.87
C GLU A 116 -14.58 -2.57 52.07
N THR A 117 -15.84 -2.24 52.38
CA THR A 117 -17.01 -2.76 51.66
C THR A 117 -17.01 -2.27 50.20
N GLY A 118 -16.76 -0.98 49.97
CA GLY A 118 -16.74 -0.39 48.64
C GLY A 118 -15.70 -1.02 47.72
N LEU A 119 -14.47 -1.25 48.19
CA LEU A 119 -13.44 -1.91 47.38
C LEU A 119 -13.80 -3.37 47.06
N LYS A 120 -14.35 -4.12 48.04
CA LYS A 120 -14.78 -5.51 47.84
C LYS A 120 -15.92 -5.59 46.82
N GLU A 121 -16.96 -4.76 46.97
CA GLU A 121 -18.12 -4.77 46.09
C GLU A 121 -17.79 -4.34 44.66
N LEU A 122 -16.98 -3.28 44.50
CA LEU A 122 -16.57 -2.80 43.19
C LEU A 122 -15.72 -3.84 42.44
N TRP A 123 -14.89 -4.59 43.16
CA TRP A 123 -14.13 -5.70 42.59
C TRP A 123 -15.03 -6.84 42.12
N VAL A 124 -16.01 -7.25 42.94
CA VAL A 124 -17.00 -8.27 42.55
C VAL A 124 -17.77 -7.83 41.31
N ARG A 125 -18.21 -6.56 41.27
CA ARG A 125 -18.91 -5.99 40.11
C ARG A 125 -18.04 -6.01 38.85
N ARG A 126 -16.75 -5.65 38.97
CA ARG A 126 -15.80 -5.72 37.87
C ARG A 126 -15.67 -7.15 37.36
N ASN A 127 -15.37 -8.11 38.24
CA ASN A 127 -15.15 -9.50 37.84
C ASN A 127 -16.37 -10.10 37.17
N ARG A 128 -17.57 -9.82 37.67
CA ARG A 128 -18.82 -10.25 37.04
C ARG A 128 -18.97 -9.67 35.63
N ARG A 129 -18.67 -8.38 35.46
CA ARG A 129 -18.71 -7.71 34.14
C ARG A 129 -17.69 -8.32 33.18
N ASP A 130 -16.47 -8.54 33.65
CA ASP A 130 -15.38 -9.09 32.86
C ASP A 130 -15.66 -10.55 32.46
N ALA A 131 -16.22 -11.36 33.37
CA ALA A 131 -16.63 -12.73 33.08
C ALA A 131 -17.69 -12.80 31.96
N VAL A 132 -18.79 -12.04 32.10
CA VAL A 132 -19.86 -11.98 31.09
C VAL A 132 -19.34 -11.47 29.74
N GLN A 133 -18.43 -10.49 29.76
CA GLN A 133 -17.80 -9.98 28.55
C GLN A 133 -16.93 -11.06 27.89
N ASN A 134 -16.09 -11.75 28.66
CA ASN A 134 -15.19 -12.78 28.15
C ASN A 134 -15.97 -13.99 27.61
N GLU A 135 -17.03 -14.42 28.28
CA GLU A 135 -17.93 -15.48 27.81
C GLU A 135 -18.56 -15.10 26.46
N ARG A 136 -19.10 -13.88 26.33
CA ARG A 136 -19.68 -13.40 25.07
C ARG A 136 -18.63 -13.34 23.96
N VAL A 137 -17.43 -12.83 24.24
CA VAL A 137 -16.36 -12.68 23.25
C VAL A 137 -15.85 -14.05 22.81
N SER A 138 -15.61 -14.97 23.74
CA SER A 138 -15.16 -16.33 23.43
C SER A 138 -16.19 -17.11 22.63
N HIS A 139 -17.48 -17.02 22.99
CA HIS A 139 -18.55 -17.64 22.23
C HIS A 139 -18.58 -17.16 20.77
N LYS A 140 -18.62 -15.84 20.55
CA LYS A 140 -18.60 -15.26 19.20
C LYS A 140 -17.35 -15.62 18.42
N PHE A 141 -16.20 -15.66 19.08
CA PHE A 141 -14.95 -16.08 18.46
C PHE A 141 -15.04 -17.53 17.97
N LEU A 142 -15.54 -18.43 18.81
CA LEU A 142 -15.72 -19.83 18.46
C LEU A 142 -16.73 -20.02 17.33
N GLU A 143 -17.88 -19.35 17.38
CA GLU A 143 -18.89 -19.38 16.31
C GLU A 143 -18.31 -18.92 14.97
N ASN A 144 -17.66 -17.75 14.95
CA ASN A 144 -17.06 -17.21 13.74
C ASN A 144 -15.95 -18.11 13.21
N HIS A 145 -15.09 -18.62 14.09
CA HIS A 145 -14.01 -19.52 13.71
C HIS A 145 -14.53 -20.85 13.18
N GLN A 146 -15.61 -21.38 13.74
CA GLN A 146 -16.30 -22.56 13.21
C GLN A 146 -16.92 -22.28 11.84
N ALA A 147 -17.58 -21.14 11.65
CA ALA A 147 -18.15 -20.75 10.37
C ALA A 147 -17.10 -20.58 9.27
N VAL A 148 -15.93 -20.01 9.59
CA VAL A 148 -14.80 -19.86 8.66
C VAL A 148 -14.20 -21.21 8.25
N LYS A 149 -14.18 -22.18 9.18
CA LYS A 149 -13.67 -23.54 8.93
C LYS A 149 -14.72 -24.49 8.38
N ALA A 150 -15.98 -24.06 8.33
CA ALA A 150 -17.06 -24.90 7.83
C ALA A 150 -16.79 -25.24 6.36
N PRO A 151 -16.98 -26.50 5.95
CA PRO A 151 -16.88 -26.86 4.55
C PRO A 151 -17.97 -26.15 3.74
N GLU A 152 -17.71 -25.99 2.45
CA GLU A 152 -18.73 -25.56 1.49
C GLU A 152 -19.93 -26.51 1.53
N ARG A 153 -21.12 -25.98 1.22
CA ARG A 153 -22.33 -26.77 1.09
C ARG A 153 -22.18 -27.78 -0.04
N GLU A 154 -22.71 -28.99 0.15
CA GLU A 154 -22.57 -30.06 -0.84
C GLU A 154 -23.22 -29.72 -2.19
N ASP A 155 -24.38 -29.06 -2.16
CA ASP A 155 -25.10 -28.60 -3.35
C ASP A 155 -24.22 -27.65 -4.17
N ASP A 156 -23.56 -26.68 -3.54
CA ASP A 156 -22.66 -25.72 -4.21
C ASP A 156 -21.42 -26.42 -4.76
N ARG A 157 -20.86 -27.38 -4.00
CA ARG A 157 -19.69 -28.15 -4.42
C ARG A 157 -19.96 -28.96 -5.69
N LEU A 158 -21.17 -29.50 -5.87
CA LEU A 158 -21.56 -30.33 -7.01
C LEU A 158 -22.05 -29.52 -8.22
N THR A 159 -22.65 -28.35 -7.98
CA THR A 159 -23.23 -27.51 -9.03
C THR A 159 -22.25 -26.48 -9.60
N ARG A 160 -21.18 -26.14 -8.86
CA ARG A 160 -20.15 -25.21 -9.36
C ARG A 160 -19.43 -25.76 -10.59
N SER A 161 -19.04 -24.86 -11.48
CA SER A 161 -18.20 -25.20 -12.63
C SER A 161 -16.81 -25.69 -12.20
N THR A 162 -16.18 -26.47 -13.07
CA THR A 162 -14.85 -27.02 -12.81
C THR A 162 -13.76 -26.01 -13.16
N VAL A 163 -12.78 -25.86 -12.27
CA VAL A 163 -11.56 -25.09 -12.51
C VAL A 163 -10.36 -26.02 -12.38
N LEU A 164 -9.48 -26.03 -13.36
CA LEU A 164 -8.28 -26.87 -13.34
C LEU A 164 -7.35 -26.46 -12.19
N LYS A 165 -6.88 -27.45 -11.42
CA LYS A 165 -5.94 -27.21 -10.30
C LYS A 165 -4.66 -26.48 -10.72
N ALA A 166 -4.21 -26.70 -11.96
CA ALA A 166 -3.05 -26.02 -12.53
C ALA A 166 -3.24 -24.49 -12.61
N VAL A 167 -4.47 -24.02 -12.87
CA VAL A 167 -4.80 -22.58 -12.93
C VAL A 167 -4.90 -21.99 -11.53
N LEU A 168 -5.40 -22.76 -10.55
CA LEU A 168 -5.47 -22.34 -9.15
C LEU A 168 -4.09 -22.21 -8.49
N ASN A 169 -3.10 -22.96 -8.97
CA ASN A 169 -1.73 -22.87 -8.47
C ASN A 169 -1.01 -21.65 -9.06
N THR A 170 -1.21 -20.49 -8.44
CA THR A 170 -0.57 -19.22 -8.84
C THR A 170 0.89 -19.10 -8.40
N LYS A 171 1.42 -20.11 -7.70
CA LYS A 171 2.79 -20.07 -7.22
C LYS A 171 3.77 -20.22 -8.38
N THR A 172 4.59 -19.21 -8.59
CA THR A 172 5.68 -19.24 -9.56
C THR A 172 6.92 -19.86 -8.92
N TYR A 173 7.48 -20.86 -9.61
CA TYR A 173 8.72 -21.51 -9.22
C TYR A 173 9.88 -20.94 -10.04
N PRO A 174 11.09 -20.84 -9.46
CA PRO A 174 12.26 -20.44 -10.23
C PRO A 174 12.53 -21.46 -11.34
N ASP A 175 12.85 -20.97 -12.54
CA ASP A 175 13.20 -21.82 -13.68
C ASP A 175 14.43 -22.68 -13.32
N PRO A 176 14.35 -24.03 -13.42
CA PRO A 176 15.50 -24.90 -13.15
C PRO A 176 16.71 -24.59 -14.05
N GLN A 177 16.49 -24.05 -15.25
CA GLN A 177 17.55 -23.74 -16.20
C GLN A 177 17.98 -22.26 -16.17
N ARG A 178 17.65 -21.52 -15.11
CA ARG A 178 17.94 -20.07 -15.00
C ARG A 178 19.42 -19.73 -15.21
N PHE A 179 20.33 -20.53 -14.68
CA PHE A 179 21.77 -20.27 -14.78
C PHE A 179 22.28 -20.48 -16.20
N ALA A 180 21.92 -21.60 -16.84
CA ALA A 180 22.27 -21.86 -18.22
C ALA A 180 21.72 -20.80 -19.19
N ARG A 181 20.51 -20.29 -18.93
CA ARG A 181 19.94 -19.17 -19.72
C ARG A 181 20.73 -17.88 -19.51
N ALA A 182 21.13 -17.57 -18.27
CA ALA A 182 21.91 -16.38 -17.97
C ALA A 182 23.27 -16.39 -18.67
N ASP A 183 23.95 -17.53 -18.70
CA ASP A 183 25.24 -17.69 -19.38
C ASP A 183 25.11 -17.48 -20.89
N ARG A 184 24.10 -18.08 -21.52
CA ARG A 184 23.79 -17.85 -22.94
C ARG A 184 23.48 -16.39 -23.24
N SER A 185 22.74 -15.73 -22.35
CA SER A 185 22.42 -14.31 -22.47
C SER A 185 23.68 -13.45 -22.40
N ARG A 186 24.60 -13.76 -21.47
CA ARG A 186 25.87 -13.05 -21.30
C ARG A 186 26.74 -13.11 -22.55
N VAL A 187 26.83 -14.28 -23.20
CA VAL A 187 27.57 -14.43 -24.46
C VAL A 187 26.96 -13.55 -25.55
N ARG A 188 25.64 -13.55 -25.69
CA ARG A 188 24.95 -12.72 -26.69
C ARG A 188 25.18 -11.22 -26.45
N VAL A 189 25.08 -10.78 -25.20
CA VAL A 189 25.30 -9.38 -24.83
C VAL A 189 26.73 -8.96 -25.16
N LYS A 190 27.73 -9.79 -24.83
CA LYS A 190 29.14 -9.52 -25.18
C LYS A 190 29.36 -9.38 -26.69
N ALA A 191 28.78 -10.26 -27.50
CA ALA A 191 28.89 -10.16 -28.96
C ALA A 191 28.29 -8.85 -29.51
N ILE A 192 27.16 -8.40 -28.95
CA ILE A 192 26.55 -7.11 -29.33
C ILE A 192 27.44 -5.94 -28.91
N GLU A 193 28.04 -6.00 -27.72
CA GLU A 193 28.97 -4.97 -27.25
C GLU A 193 30.26 -4.91 -28.09
N GLU A 194 30.75 -6.06 -28.53
CA GLU A 194 31.88 -6.18 -29.46
C GLU A 194 31.56 -5.54 -30.80
N ALA A 195 30.43 -5.90 -31.43
CA ALA A 195 29.99 -5.29 -32.69
C ALA A 195 29.82 -3.76 -32.58
N LYS A 196 29.26 -3.26 -31.46
CA LYS A 196 29.17 -1.82 -31.19
C LYS A 196 30.54 -1.16 -31.00
N ARG A 197 31.52 -1.88 -30.46
CA ARG A 197 32.88 -1.37 -30.29
C ARG A 197 33.58 -1.29 -31.64
N GLU A 198 33.41 -2.29 -32.49
CA GLU A 198 33.94 -2.34 -33.85
C GLU A 198 33.36 -1.19 -34.69
N ALA A 199 32.03 -1.04 -34.74
CA ALA A 199 31.39 0.06 -35.46
C ALA A 199 31.87 1.46 -35.00
N ARG A 200 32.12 1.64 -33.69
CA ARG A 200 32.71 2.89 -33.18
C ARG A 200 34.15 3.07 -33.63
N ARG A 201 34.91 1.99 -33.73
CA ARG A 201 36.30 2.01 -34.18
C ARG A 201 36.37 2.39 -35.67
N ASP A 202 35.46 1.85 -36.48
CA ASP A 202 35.36 2.16 -37.91
C ASP A 202 35.01 3.63 -38.13
N ALA A 203 34.04 4.16 -37.38
CA ALA A 203 33.68 5.58 -37.44
C ALA A 203 34.83 6.51 -37.04
N LEU A 204 35.63 6.12 -36.03
CA LEU A 204 36.83 6.87 -35.65
C LEU A 204 37.91 6.82 -36.72
N MET A 205 38.06 5.70 -37.42
CA MET A 205 39.00 5.56 -38.54
C MET A 205 38.60 6.47 -39.71
N GLU A 206 37.32 6.51 -40.04
CA GLU A 206 36.79 7.43 -41.06
C GLU A 206 37.06 8.89 -40.69
N LEU A 207 36.84 9.27 -39.42
CA LEU A 207 37.16 10.61 -38.94
C LEU A 207 38.66 10.90 -39.06
N TYR A 208 39.52 9.94 -38.73
CA TYR A 208 40.98 10.10 -38.80
C TYR A 208 41.46 10.38 -40.22
N ILE A 209 40.92 9.69 -41.21
CA ILE A 209 41.30 9.91 -42.62
C ILE A 209 40.75 11.24 -43.14
N ASN A 210 39.52 11.58 -42.77
CA ASN A 210 38.95 12.88 -43.15
C ASN A 210 39.62 14.06 -42.44
N ALA A 211 40.32 13.82 -41.33
CA ALA A 211 41.01 14.86 -40.56
C ALA A 211 42.14 15.53 -41.34
N SER A 212 42.65 14.94 -42.43
CA SER A 212 43.61 15.61 -43.32
C SER A 212 43.06 16.88 -43.97
N ASN A 213 41.72 16.96 -44.12
CA ASN A 213 41.03 18.10 -44.72
C ASN A 213 40.56 19.11 -43.66
N PHE A 214 40.84 18.86 -42.38
CA PHE A 214 40.46 19.78 -41.32
C PHE A 214 41.51 20.86 -41.16
N ILE A 215 41.07 22.11 -41.14
CA ILE A 215 41.91 23.25 -40.81
C ILE A 215 42.03 23.32 -39.29
N VAL A 216 43.22 23.02 -38.76
CA VAL A 216 43.46 23.00 -37.31
C VAL A 216 44.25 24.24 -36.88
N ASN A 217 45.17 24.71 -37.72
CA ASN A 217 46.06 25.83 -37.42
C ASN A 217 45.63 27.12 -38.12
N GLU A 218 45.96 28.28 -37.53
CA GLU A 218 45.69 29.58 -38.15
C GLU A 218 46.48 29.82 -39.44
N SER A 219 47.61 29.15 -39.63
CA SER A 219 48.38 29.21 -40.87
C SER A 219 47.66 28.52 -42.03
N GLU A 220 47.18 27.29 -41.80
CA GLU A 220 46.38 26.52 -42.76
C GLU A 220 45.11 27.28 -43.15
N LEU A 221 44.48 27.97 -42.19
CA LEU A 221 43.30 28.79 -42.45
C LEU A 221 43.61 29.96 -43.39
N LYS A 222 44.73 30.65 -43.18
CA LYS A 222 45.13 31.78 -44.04
C LYS A 222 45.43 31.31 -45.45
N GLU A 223 46.16 30.21 -45.58
CA GLU A 223 46.46 29.59 -46.88
C GLU A 223 45.16 29.22 -47.61
N GLU A 224 44.21 28.56 -46.93
CA GLU A 224 42.92 28.21 -47.55
C GLU A 224 42.03 29.43 -47.86
N ILE A 225 42.15 30.52 -47.09
CA ILE A 225 41.45 31.77 -47.41
C ILE A 225 42.04 32.39 -48.68
N GLU A 226 43.37 32.45 -48.79
CA GLU A 226 44.03 33.00 -49.97
C GLU A 226 43.76 32.15 -51.23
N THR A 227 43.66 30.83 -51.11
CA THR A 227 43.30 29.95 -52.23
C THR A 227 41.84 30.13 -52.65
N ILE A 228 40.88 30.04 -51.72
CA ILE A 228 39.44 30.05 -52.01
C ILE A 228 38.92 31.44 -52.35
N PHE A 229 39.42 32.49 -51.69
CA PHE A 229 38.98 33.87 -51.89
C PHE A 229 39.86 34.69 -52.86
N ALA A 230 40.73 34.03 -53.64
CA ALA A 230 41.42 34.70 -54.74
C ALA A 230 40.43 35.27 -55.76
N GLU A 231 40.69 36.48 -56.28
CA GLU A 231 39.83 37.15 -57.27
C GLU A 231 39.63 36.30 -58.54
N ASP A 232 40.62 35.48 -58.89
CA ASP A 232 40.59 34.57 -60.04
C ASP A 232 40.11 33.15 -59.71
N TYR A 233 39.70 32.83 -58.48
CA TYR A 233 39.40 31.46 -58.05
C TYR A 233 38.33 30.80 -58.93
N PHE A 234 37.18 31.46 -59.11
CA PHE A 234 36.09 30.95 -59.94
C PHE A 234 36.42 30.94 -61.44
N HIS A 235 37.29 31.85 -61.89
CA HIS A 235 37.78 31.88 -63.27
C HIS A 235 38.70 30.67 -63.57
N LYS A 236 39.64 30.37 -62.67
CA LYS A 236 40.53 29.20 -62.78
C LYS A 236 39.76 27.89 -62.69
N GLN A 237 38.88 27.77 -61.68
CA GLN A 237 38.06 26.58 -61.49
C GLN A 237 37.10 26.34 -62.67
N GLY A 238 36.50 27.40 -63.21
CA GLY A 238 35.66 27.31 -64.40
C GLY A 238 36.41 26.85 -65.65
N PHE A 239 37.67 27.29 -65.82
CA PHE A 239 38.54 26.89 -66.92
C PHE A 239 38.94 25.41 -66.85
N ASP A 240 39.34 24.93 -65.67
CA ASP A 240 39.73 23.53 -65.44
C ASP A 240 38.58 22.54 -65.67
N LEU A 241 37.34 22.98 -65.45
CA LEU A 241 36.11 22.23 -65.74
C LEU A 241 35.62 22.36 -67.20
N GLY A 242 36.40 22.99 -68.08
CA GLY A 242 36.13 23.10 -69.51
C GLY A 242 35.06 24.13 -69.88
N ARG A 243 34.76 25.11 -69.01
CA ARG A 243 33.81 26.19 -69.31
C ARG A 243 34.53 27.40 -69.92
N TYR A 244 34.19 27.73 -71.17
CA TYR A 244 34.64 28.94 -71.83
C TYR A 244 33.68 30.11 -71.50
N GLY A 245 34.00 30.88 -70.46
CA GLY A 245 33.25 32.06 -70.03
C GLY A 245 33.74 32.61 -68.68
N SER A 246 33.49 33.89 -68.40
CA SER A 246 33.88 34.54 -67.14
C SER A 246 32.97 34.11 -65.99
N ALA A 247 33.16 32.89 -65.47
CA ALA A 247 32.44 32.41 -64.28
C ALA A 247 32.85 33.25 -63.05
N GLN A 248 31.89 33.95 -62.45
CA GLN A 248 32.16 34.86 -61.31
C GLN A 248 31.57 34.35 -60.00
N ASN A 249 30.74 33.31 -60.03
CA ASN A 249 30.05 32.80 -58.86
C ASN A 249 30.01 31.26 -58.80
N THR A 250 29.68 30.74 -57.62
CA THR A 250 29.49 29.31 -57.33
C THR A 250 28.49 28.63 -58.28
N TRP A 251 27.42 29.33 -58.68
CA TRP A 251 26.39 28.79 -59.56
C TRP A 251 26.86 28.64 -61.01
N ASP A 252 27.76 29.49 -61.46
CA ASP A 252 28.37 29.45 -62.79
C ASP A 252 29.35 28.26 -62.89
N VAL A 253 30.09 27.99 -61.80
CA VAL A 253 31.11 26.93 -61.73
C VAL A 253 30.54 25.55 -61.41
N TRP A 254 29.60 25.44 -60.46
CA TRP A 254 29.06 24.15 -60.00
C TRP A 254 27.59 23.90 -60.39
N GLY A 255 26.90 24.93 -60.91
CA GLY A 255 25.49 24.83 -61.28
C GLY A 255 24.53 24.99 -60.09
N LYS A 256 23.23 24.96 -60.38
CA LYS A 256 22.16 24.99 -59.37
C LYS A 256 22.37 23.88 -58.31
N PRO A 257 21.99 24.12 -57.04
CA PRO A 257 22.25 23.15 -55.99
C PRO A 257 21.41 21.90 -56.27
N THR A 258 21.83 20.77 -55.74
CA THR A 258 21.18 19.49 -56.02
C THR A 258 19.73 19.48 -55.51
N SER A 259 18.76 19.59 -56.42
CA SER A 259 17.34 19.41 -56.14
C SER A 259 16.94 17.94 -56.11
N ILE A 260 15.80 17.61 -55.50
CA ILE A 260 15.20 16.26 -55.45
C ILE A 260 15.05 15.69 -56.86
N GLY A 261 14.59 16.50 -57.82
CA GLY A 261 14.50 16.09 -59.22
C GLY A 261 15.84 15.59 -59.78
N ASN A 262 16.92 16.32 -59.48
CA ASN A 262 18.25 15.92 -59.92
C ASN A 262 18.78 14.68 -59.18
N MET A 263 18.36 14.41 -57.94
CA MET A 263 18.72 13.16 -57.24
C MET A 263 17.99 11.94 -57.84
N LEU A 264 16.77 12.15 -58.35
CA LEU A 264 16.05 11.10 -59.07
C LEU A 264 16.68 10.83 -60.44
N GLU A 265 17.05 11.88 -61.17
CA GLU A 265 17.73 11.76 -62.47
C GLU A 265 19.08 11.01 -62.38
N THR A 266 19.84 11.19 -61.29
CA THR A 266 21.07 10.41 -61.06
C THR A 266 20.81 8.94 -60.79
N THR A 267 19.68 8.59 -60.16
CA THR A 267 19.31 7.18 -59.94
C THR A 267 18.78 6.49 -61.21
N THR A 268 18.16 7.24 -62.12
CA THR A 268 17.60 6.71 -63.37
C THR A 268 18.61 6.68 -64.52
N GLY A 269 19.83 7.19 -64.30
CA GLY A 269 20.89 7.26 -65.30
C GLY A 269 20.69 8.35 -66.36
N VAL A 270 19.77 9.29 -66.13
CA VAL A 270 19.40 10.36 -67.08
C VAL A 270 19.77 11.75 -66.51
N SER A 271 20.82 11.83 -65.68
CA SER A 271 21.24 13.10 -65.08
C SER A 271 21.66 14.10 -66.14
N THR A 272 21.00 15.24 -66.15
CA THR A 272 21.33 16.39 -67.01
C THR A 272 22.40 17.30 -66.39
N LYS A 273 22.98 16.91 -65.25
CA LYS A 273 24.04 17.69 -64.58
C LYS A 273 25.36 17.57 -65.32
N ILE A 274 26.01 18.73 -65.46
CA ILE A 274 27.33 18.86 -66.09
C ILE A 274 28.43 18.14 -65.30
N MET A 275 28.35 18.09 -63.97
CA MET A 275 29.31 17.33 -63.15
C MET A 275 29.19 15.82 -63.32
N ASP A 276 27.97 15.33 -63.51
CA ASP A 276 27.71 13.90 -63.77
C ASP A 276 28.07 13.48 -65.20
N PHE A 277 28.33 14.46 -66.08
CA PHE A 277 28.78 14.19 -67.45
C PHE A 277 30.22 13.67 -67.50
N TYR A 278 31.05 14.05 -66.52
CA TYR A 278 32.44 13.61 -66.40
C TYR A 278 32.62 12.40 -65.48
N GLU A 279 31.68 12.14 -64.56
CA GLU A 279 31.67 10.89 -63.79
C GLU A 279 31.03 9.77 -64.61
N THR A 280 31.84 8.82 -65.08
CA THR A 280 31.28 7.65 -65.77
C THR A 280 30.55 6.73 -64.77
N GLU A 281 29.57 5.95 -65.23
CA GLU A 281 28.95 4.90 -64.39
C GLU A 281 30.02 3.94 -63.82
N TYR A 282 31.13 3.78 -64.53
CA TYR A 282 32.31 3.05 -64.06
C TYR A 282 32.92 3.69 -62.80
N ASP A 283 33.18 5.00 -62.78
CA ASP A 283 33.75 5.68 -61.61
C ASP A 283 32.84 5.60 -60.38
N ARG A 284 31.52 5.72 -60.57
CA ARG A 284 30.52 5.53 -59.51
C ARG A 284 30.55 4.10 -58.98
N SER A 285 30.67 3.12 -59.88
CA SER A 285 30.77 1.71 -59.51
C SER A 285 32.06 1.43 -58.72
N VAL A 286 33.19 2.03 -59.11
CA VAL A 286 34.48 1.90 -58.42
C VAL A 286 34.40 2.52 -57.01
N LYS A 287 33.83 3.73 -56.86
CA LYS A 287 33.60 4.35 -55.55
C LYS A 287 32.71 3.49 -54.65
N ARG A 288 31.65 2.90 -55.19
CA ARG A 288 30.77 1.98 -54.44
C ARG A 288 31.47 0.67 -54.07
N GLN A 289 32.20 0.07 -55.01
CA GLN A 289 32.94 -1.17 -54.76
C GLN A 289 34.04 -0.95 -53.71
N LYS A 290 34.75 0.19 -53.79
CA LYS A 290 35.70 0.62 -52.76
C LYS A 290 35.01 0.74 -51.40
N ARG A 291 33.90 1.47 -51.31
CA ARG A 291 33.14 1.60 -50.06
C ARG A 291 32.66 0.27 -49.49
N ILE A 292 32.13 -0.62 -50.34
CA ILE A 292 31.72 -1.96 -49.93
C ILE A 292 32.92 -2.73 -49.39
N ALA A 293 34.04 -2.75 -50.11
CA ALA A 293 35.25 -3.43 -49.67
C ALA A 293 35.78 -2.86 -48.33
N GLU A 294 35.74 -1.54 -48.13
CA GLU A 294 36.11 -0.89 -46.87
C GLU A 294 35.19 -1.29 -45.71
N GLU A 295 33.87 -1.28 -45.92
CA GLU A 295 32.88 -1.68 -44.90
C GLU A 295 33.03 -3.18 -44.52
N PHE A 296 33.38 -4.04 -45.48
CA PHE A 296 33.58 -5.47 -45.22
C PHE A 296 34.94 -5.80 -44.60
N THR A 297 35.99 -5.03 -44.90
CA THR A 297 37.35 -5.29 -44.41
C THR A 297 37.70 -4.53 -43.12
N GLY A 298 36.87 -3.55 -42.72
CA GLY A 298 37.07 -2.75 -41.49
C GLY A 298 38.25 -1.76 -41.59
N GLY A 299 38.73 -1.51 -42.80
CA GLY A 299 39.86 -0.62 -43.07
C GLY A 299 39.58 0.26 -44.28
N LYS A 300 40.05 1.51 -44.24
CA LYS A 300 39.96 2.42 -45.38
C LYS A 300 41.12 2.13 -46.34
N MET A 301 40.81 1.99 -47.62
CA MET A 301 41.81 1.80 -48.66
C MET A 301 42.12 3.18 -49.26
N GLU A 302 43.40 3.53 -49.42
CA GLU A 302 43.80 4.73 -50.19
C GLU A 302 43.70 4.44 -51.69
#